data_AF-A0A2N2WA39-F1
#
_entry.id   AF-A0A2N2WA39-F1
#
_cell.length_a   1.000
_cell.length_b   1.000
_cell.length_c   1.000
_cell.angle_alpha   90.00
_cell.angle_beta   90.00
_cell.angle_gamma   90.00
#
_symmetry.space_group_name_H-M   'P 1'
#
loop_
_entity.id
_entity.type
_entity.pdbx_description
1 polymer ?
#
loop_
_entity_poly.entity_id
_entity_poly.type
_entity_poly.pdbx_seq_one_letter_code
_entity_poly.pdbx_strand_id
1 'polypeptide(L)'
;MASKRKTRKVRKFKQVNFKLTYQQKKRVDAFCRKHKTTPVNMYKKAILLYLSNNGYGAHRQAEPSISEKQMSIFDFVEDPSIQQYGS
;
A
#
# COMPACT_ATOMS: atom_id res chain seq x y z
N MET A 1 -13.08 -48.56 -9.65
CA MET A 1 -13.77 -47.37 -10.21
C MET A 1 -13.07 -46.11 -9.71
N ALA A 2 -12.39 -45.37 -10.57
CA ALA A 2 -11.69 -44.14 -10.18
C ALA A 2 -12.71 -42.99 -10.03
N SER A 3 -12.91 -42.53 -8.79
CA SER A 3 -13.75 -41.37 -8.50
C SER A 3 -13.12 -40.11 -9.10
N LYS A 4 -13.78 -39.54 -10.12
CA LYS A 4 -13.39 -38.26 -10.73
C LYS A 4 -13.47 -37.16 -9.65
N ARG A 5 -12.32 -36.68 -9.17
CA ARG A 5 -12.22 -35.54 -8.25
C ARG A 5 -12.86 -34.31 -8.91
N LYS A 6 -14.01 -33.86 -8.40
CA LYS A 6 -14.66 -32.62 -8.86
C LYS A 6 -13.71 -31.44 -8.64
N THR A 7 -13.22 -30.84 -9.73
CA THR A 7 -12.48 -29.58 -9.70
C THR A 7 -13.36 -28.52 -9.04
N ARG A 8 -12.94 -28.01 -7.88
CA ARG A 8 -13.68 -26.94 -7.18
C ARG A 8 -13.69 -25.70 -8.06
N LYS A 9 -14.90 -25.16 -8.32
CA LYS A 9 -15.06 -23.88 -9.01
C LYS A 9 -14.28 -22.79 -8.28
N VAL A 10 -13.42 -22.08 -9.00
CA VAL A 10 -12.66 -20.94 -8.46
C VAL A 10 -13.65 -19.86 -8.03
N ARG A 11 -13.63 -19.49 -6.75
CA ARG A 11 -14.50 -18.45 -6.22
C ARG A 11 -14.00 -17.08 -6.70
N LYS A 12 -14.86 -16.34 -7.41
CA LYS A 12 -14.59 -14.98 -7.92
C LYS A 12 -14.42 -13.94 -6.81
N PHE A 13 -15.02 -14.17 -5.64
CA PHE A 13 -15.03 -13.22 -4.54
C PHE A 13 -14.58 -13.89 -3.23
N LYS A 14 -13.93 -13.08 -2.39
CA LYS A 14 -13.48 -13.46 -1.05
C LYS A 14 -14.16 -12.54 -0.03
N GLN A 15 -14.56 -13.10 1.10
CA GLN A 15 -15.14 -12.34 2.19
C GLN A 15 -14.04 -11.62 2.97
N VAL A 16 -14.28 -10.37 3.32
CA VAL A 16 -13.41 -9.59 4.21
C VAL A 16 -14.26 -9.04 5.34
N ASN A 17 -13.83 -9.27 6.58
CA ASN A 17 -14.53 -8.84 7.78
C ASN A 17 -13.61 -7.91 8.58
N PHE A 18 -14.12 -6.76 8.99
CA PHE A 18 -13.40 -5.78 9.81
C PHE A 18 -14.22 -5.45 11.05
N LYS A 19 -13.54 -5.29 12.18
CA LYS A 19 -14.14 -4.64 13.35
C LYS A 19 -13.78 -3.16 13.30
N LEU A 20 -14.78 -2.30 13.49
CA LEU A 20 -14.60 -0.86 13.59
C LEU A 20 -14.95 -0.41 14.99
N THR A 21 -14.26 0.62 15.48
CA THR A 21 -14.67 1.28 16.70
C THR A 21 -16.03 1.96 16.49
N TYR A 22 -16.77 2.17 17.57
CA TYR A 22 -18.06 2.85 17.52
C TYR A 22 -17.97 4.22 16.83
N GLN A 23 -16.93 5.01 17.14
CA GLN A 23 -16.73 6.33 16.53
C GLN A 23 -16.40 6.25 15.04
N GLN A 24 -15.58 5.29 14.62
CA GLN A 24 -15.28 5.08 13.20
C GLN A 24 -16.56 4.76 12.42
N LYS A 25 -17.38 3.84 12.94
CA LYS A 25 -18.67 3.49 12.31
C LYS A 25 -19.60 4.70 12.20
N LYS A 26 -19.71 5.50 13.27
CA LYS A 26 -20.51 6.74 13.27
C LYS A 26 -20.07 7.71 12.17
N ARG A 27 -18.76 7.89 11.98
CA ARG A 27 -18.21 8.76 10.92
C ARG A 27 -18.51 8.21 9.52
N VAL A 28 -18.37 6.89 9.31
CA VAL A 28 -18.71 6.27 8.02
C VAL A 28 -20.19 6.45 7.71
N ASP A 29 -21.08 6.25 8.68
CA ASP A 29 -22.52 6.40 8.48
C ASP A 29 -22.90 7.84 8.11
N ALA A 30 -22.33 8.83 8.82
CA ALA A 30 -22.54 10.23 8.52
C ALA A 30 -22.07 10.59 7.09
N PHE A 31 -20.90 10.11 6.70
CA PHE A 31 -20.38 10.29 5.34
C PHE A 31 -21.28 9.64 4.29
N CYS A 32 -21.68 8.38 4.52
CA CYS A 32 -22.51 7.64 3.58
C CYS A 32 -23.88 8.29 3.38
N ARG A 33 -24.48 8.82 4.45
CA ARG A 33 -25.73 9.60 4.41
C ARG A 33 -25.58 10.87 3.58
N LYS A 34 -24.52 11.65 3.83
CA LYS A 34 -24.26 12.91 3.11
C LYS A 34 -24.06 12.69 1.61
N HIS A 35 -23.34 11.63 1.23
CA HIS A 35 -22.94 11.36 -0.15
C HIS A 35 -23.85 10.35 -0.87
N LYS A 36 -25.00 9.97 -0.27
CA LYS A 36 -25.96 9.00 -0.83
C LYS A 36 -25.27 7.71 -1.33
N THR A 37 -24.33 7.19 -0.55
CA THR A 37 -23.55 5.99 -0.89
C THR A 37 -23.71 4.92 0.18
N THR A 38 -23.24 3.70 -0.11
CA THR A 38 -23.21 2.60 0.86
C THR A 38 -21.82 2.43 1.46
N PRO A 39 -21.70 1.97 2.71
CA PRO A 39 -20.40 1.68 3.31
C PRO A 39 -19.55 0.73 2.46
N VAL A 40 -20.16 -0.28 1.84
CA VAL A 40 -19.47 -1.22 0.96
C VAL A 40 -18.82 -0.53 -0.24
N ASN A 41 -19.56 0.36 -0.92
CA ASN A 41 -19.02 1.09 -2.06
C ASN A 41 -17.95 2.10 -1.64
N MET A 42 -18.17 2.76 -0.51
CA MET A 42 -17.19 3.68 0.09
C MET A 42 -15.88 2.96 0.41
N TYR A 43 -15.93 1.80 1.09
CA TYR A 43 -14.74 1.02 1.42
C TYR A 43 -14.01 0.52 0.18
N LYS A 44 -14.72 0.00 -0.83
CA LYS A 44 -14.08 -0.44 -2.08
C LYS A 44 -13.30 0.69 -2.73
N LYS A 45 -13.88 1.89 -2.82
CA LYS A 45 -13.20 3.07 -3.37
C LYS A 45 -12.02 3.50 -2.50
N ALA A 46 -12.19 3.52 -1.19
CA ALA A 46 -11.13 3.91 -0.26
C ALA A 46 -9.94 2.93 -0.30
N ILE A 47 -10.20 1.63 -0.36
CA ILE A 47 -9.16 0.60 -0.49
C ILE A 47 -8.43 0.76 -1.82
N LEU A 48 -9.16 0.93 -2.92
CA LEU A 48 -8.55 1.16 -4.24
C LEU A 48 -7.66 2.41 -4.25
N LEU A 49 -8.14 3.52 -3.69
CA LEU A 49 -7.38 4.77 -3.58
C LEU A 49 -6.13 4.62 -2.70
N TYR A 50 -6.26 3.93 -1.56
CA TYR A 50 -5.14 3.71 -0.67
C TYR A 50 -4.07 2.84 -1.36
N LEU A 51 -4.48 1.77 -2.03
CA LEU A 51 -3.57 0.89 -2.75
C LEU A 51 -2.92 1.62 -3.93
N SER A 52 -3.66 2.41 -4.72
CA SER A 52 -3.08 3.18 -5.83
C SER A 52 -2.00 4.15 -5.35
N ASN A 53 -2.22 4.80 -4.21
CA ASN A 53 -1.29 5.79 -3.69
C ASN A 53 -0.04 5.15 -3.07
N ASN A 54 -0.18 4.01 -2.41
CA ASN A 54 0.93 3.34 -1.71
C ASN A 54 1.64 2.27 -2.57
N GLY A 55 1.12 2.00 -3.77
CA GLY A 55 1.57 0.91 -4.61
C GLY A 55 1.01 -0.44 -4.14
N TYR A 56 0.67 -1.31 -5.09
CA TYR A 56 0.25 -2.68 -4.82
C TYR A 56 0.59 -3.59 -6.00
N GLY A 57 0.95 -4.85 -5.72
CA GLY A 57 1.41 -5.79 -6.74
C GLY A 57 2.82 -5.48 -7.25
N ALA A 58 3.04 -5.60 -8.56
CA ALA A 58 4.33 -5.32 -9.22
C ALA A 58 4.64 -3.81 -9.35
N HIS A 59 3.68 -2.93 -9.04
CA HIS A 59 3.86 -1.48 -8.94
C HIS A 59 4.15 -1.06 -7.50
N ARG A 60 5.32 -1.47 -6.98
CA ARG A 60 5.91 -0.71 -5.87
C ARG A 60 6.33 0.64 -6.42
N GLN A 61 5.99 1.70 -5.69
CA GLN A 61 6.57 3.03 -5.88
C GLN A 61 8.08 2.84 -6.10
N ALA A 62 8.60 3.35 -7.22
CA ALA A 62 10.00 3.22 -7.56
C ALA A 62 10.86 3.68 -6.38
N GLU A 63 12.01 3.02 -6.19
CA GLU A 63 13.07 3.46 -5.28
C GLU A 63 13.21 4.98 -5.35
N PRO A 64 13.43 5.67 -4.21
CA PRO A 64 13.52 7.12 -4.19
C PRO A 64 14.45 7.60 -5.31
N SER A 65 13.90 8.36 -6.25
CA SER A 65 14.66 8.92 -7.35
C SER A 65 15.71 9.85 -6.76
N ILE A 66 16.98 9.46 -6.88
CA ILE A 66 18.13 10.26 -6.48
C ILE A 66 17.99 11.61 -7.17
N SER A 67 17.87 12.69 -6.39
CA SER A 67 17.83 14.05 -6.92
C SER A 67 19.21 14.38 -7.51
N GLU A 68 19.28 15.17 -8.58
CA GLU A 68 20.53 15.59 -9.21
C GLU A 68 21.54 16.24 -8.23
N LYS A 69 21.08 16.71 -7.07
CA LYS A 69 21.90 17.33 -6.01
C LYS A 69 22.20 16.42 -4.82
N GLN A 70 21.79 15.15 -4.85
CA GLN A 70 22.06 14.22 -3.77
C GLN A 70 23.47 13.65 -3.91
N MET A 71 24.39 14.06 -3.03
CA MET A 71 25.74 13.49 -3.01
C MET A 71 25.71 12.04 -2.50
N SER A 72 26.51 11.20 -3.13
CA SER A 72 26.73 9.82 -2.70
C SER A 72 27.58 9.80 -1.43
N ILE A 73 27.35 8.81 -0.55
CA ILE A 73 28.22 8.56 0.61
C ILE A 73 29.68 8.37 0.18
N PHE A 74 29.90 7.87 -1.04
CA PHE A 74 31.21 7.63 -1.61
C PHE A 74 31.90 8.90 -2.15
N ASP A 75 31.15 9.99 -2.40
CA ASP A 75 31.73 11.26 -2.86
C ASP A 75 32.56 11.95 -1.75
N PHE A 76 32.33 11.58 -0.48
CA PHE A 76 33.11 12.08 0.66
C PHE A 76 34.44 11.36 0.86
N VAL A 77 34.64 10.18 0.25
CA VAL A 77 35.84 9.36 0.46
C VAL A 77 36.98 9.80 -0.47
N GLU A 78 36.65 10.49 -1.57
CA GLU A 78 37.64 11.05 -2.51
C GLU A 78 38.17 12.42 -2.08
N ASP A 79 37.72 12.97 -0.96
CA ASP A 79 38.23 14.24 -0.43
C ASP A 79 39.62 14.01 0.22
N PRO A 80 40.73 14.46 -0.40
CA PRO A 80 42.10 14.22 0.09
C PRO A 80 42.39 14.93 1.42
N SER A 81 41.45 15.73 1.93
CA SER A 81 41.56 16.47 3.18
C SER A 81 41.35 15.61 4.44
N ILE A 82 40.84 14.37 4.32
CA ILE A 82 40.57 13.47 5.46
C ILE A 82 41.76 12.54 5.81
N GLN A 83 42.87 12.59 5.06
CA GLN A 83 44.05 11.76 5.34
C GLN A 83 44.98 12.28 6.46
N GLN A 84 44.67 13.40 7.12
CA GLN A 84 45.59 14.01 8.10
C GLN A 84 45.28 13.79 9.59
N TYR A 85 44.38 12.88 9.95
CA TYR A 85 44.19 12.48 11.35
C TYR A 85 44.31 10.96 11.50
N GLY A 86 45.54 10.46 11.34
CA GLY A 86 45.80 9.03 11.40
C GLY A 86 47.28 8.65 11.51
N SER A 87 48.03 9.27 12.42
CA SER A 87 49.14 8.71 13.23
C SER A 87 49.98 9.83 13.82
#